data_AF-T1J9J8-F1
#
_entry.id   AF-T1J9J8-F1
#
_cell.length_a   1.000
_cell.length_b   1.000
_cell.length_c   1.000
_cell.angle_alpha   90.00
_cell.angle_beta   90.00
_cell.angle_gamma   90.00
#
_symmetry.space_group_name_H-M   'P 1'
#
loop_
_entity.id
_entity.type
_entity.pdbx_description
1 polymer ?
#
loop_
_entity_poly.entity_id
_entity_poly.type
_entity_poly.pdbx_seq_one_letter_code
_entity_poly.pdbx_strand_id
1 'polypeptide(L)'
;MVSLERARGFFYENDPSHDHEILVDDAHISCEEDNKIQFRTIPTTWAIISQIILIILFEILTFVIPAYYCQECATSHTSVVSVLIYSRFILWCLMLIFARYVHCQHSKFRRNGYLDFYLQTHFVRQVPVFAITAGNSILMVAIVLMADYCGESFPMCQAHVYLKPQHYIQMISSLELTISLPAFILYLIKTLQFNKRALGPDVEQNESVINFLYGQVPSTDIGFRDEDRLDDVLEKQADLIRYLREHNAKLGRKIIDLNSELKICKMRNLAEA
;
A
#
# COMPACT_ATOMS: atom_id res chain seq x y z
N MET A 1 54.54 -58.85 -23.52
CA MET A 1 53.37 -59.42 -22.83
C MET A 1 52.16 -59.15 -23.72
N VAL A 2 51.75 -60.18 -24.47
CA VAL A 2 50.46 -60.46 -25.13
C VAL A 2 49.74 -59.27 -25.84
N SER A 3 49.77 -59.14 -27.19
CA SER A 3 48.82 -59.71 -28.20
C SER A 3 47.36 -59.29 -27.99
N LEU A 4 46.47 -58.97 -28.93
CA LEU A 4 46.29 -58.99 -30.40
C LEU A 4 45.07 -58.03 -30.61
N GLU A 5 45.06 -57.07 -31.53
CA GLU A 5 44.60 -57.19 -32.93
C GLU A 5 43.09 -57.50 -33.15
N ARG A 6 42.52 -56.83 -34.17
CA ARG A 6 41.39 -57.24 -35.04
C ARG A 6 39.96 -56.90 -34.56
N ALA A 7 39.26 -55.93 -35.13
CA ALA A 7 38.67 -55.82 -36.48
C ALA A 7 37.44 -56.71 -36.74
N ARG A 8 36.36 -56.01 -37.12
CA ARG A 8 35.17 -56.40 -37.93
C ARG A 8 34.14 -57.38 -37.34
N GLY A 9 32.91 -56.85 -37.29
CA GLY A 9 31.76 -57.45 -37.98
C GLY A 9 30.65 -57.94 -37.06
N PHE A 10 29.45 -57.38 -37.23
CA PHE A 10 28.29 -58.18 -37.64
C PHE A 10 27.12 -57.28 -38.04
N PHE A 11 26.62 -57.51 -39.25
CA PHE A 11 25.37 -57.02 -39.84
C PHE A 11 24.22 -57.91 -39.34
N TYR A 12 23.04 -57.37 -39.04
CA TYR A 12 21.77 -58.00 -39.40
C TYR A 12 20.69 -56.92 -39.59
N GLU A 13 20.10 -56.97 -40.78
CA GLU A 13 18.91 -56.22 -41.23
C GLU A 13 17.61 -56.79 -40.63
N ASN A 14 16.65 -55.88 -40.43
CA ASN A 14 15.17 -55.96 -40.55
C ASN A 14 14.43 -57.30 -40.36
N ASP A 15 13.40 -57.33 -39.48
CA ASP A 15 11.96 -57.39 -39.87
C ASP A 15 11.02 -57.21 -38.64
N PRO A 16 9.68 -57.03 -38.79
CA PRO A 16 8.86 -56.13 -37.99
C PRO A 16 7.89 -56.87 -37.06
N SER A 17 7.07 -56.12 -36.34
CA SER A 17 5.91 -56.58 -35.53
C SER A 17 6.25 -57.40 -34.28
N HIS A 18 6.29 -56.72 -33.14
CA HIS A 18 5.68 -57.20 -31.90
C HIS A 18 5.27 -55.98 -31.06
N ASP A 19 3.99 -55.65 -31.19
CA ASP A 19 3.09 -55.07 -30.20
C ASP A 19 3.72 -54.74 -28.84
N HIS A 20 4.14 -53.49 -28.67
CA HIS A 20 4.09 -52.84 -27.38
C HIS A 20 3.22 -51.60 -27.51
N GLU A 21 1.93 -51.86 -27.27
CA GLU A 21 0.91 -50.95 -26.82
C GLU A 21 1.42 -50.21 -25.57
N ILE A 22 2.26 -49.19 -25.79
CA ILE A 22 2.53 -48.18 -24.77
C ILE A 22 1.37 -47.22 -24.89
N LEU A 23 0.39 -47.39 -24.00
CA LEU A 23 -0.60 -46.38 -23.65
C LEU A 23 0.17 -45.07 -23.43
N VAL A 24 0.18 -44.22 -24.45
CA VAL A 24 0.46 -42.80 -24.28
C VAL A 24 -0.75 -42.30 -23.53
N ASP A 25 -0.57 -42.20 -22.21
CA ASP A 25 -1.53 -41.67 -21.26
C ASP A 25 -2.03 -40.32 -21.78
N ASP A 26 -3.24 -40.34 -22.33
CA ASP A 26 -4.00 -39.23 -22.87
C ASP A 26 -4.56 -38.37 -21.71
N ALA A 27 -3.71 -38.12 -20.71
CA ALA A 27 -4.06 -37.64 -19.38
C ALA A 27 -3.24 -36.41 -18.93
N HIS A 28 -2.60 -35.71 -19.87
CA HIS A 28 -1.96 -34.41 -19.57
C HIS A 28 -2.57 -33.21 -20.31
N ILE A 29 -3.67 -33.40 -21.02
CA ILE A 29 -4.54 -32.31 -21.54
C ILE A 29 -5.78 -32.19 -20.65
N SER A 30 -5.57 -31.92 -19.36
CA SER A 30 -6.65 -31.55 -18.42
C SER A 30 -6.16 -30.80 -17.18
N CYS A 31 -5.03 -30.11 -17.27
CA CYS A 31 -4.62 -29.12 -16.27
C CYS A 31 -4.63 -27.69 -16.84
N GLU A 32 -5.37 -27.48 -17.93
CA GLU A 32 -5.67 -26.17 -18.49
C GLU A 32 -7.10 -25.79 -18.13
N GLU A 33 -7.42 -25.77 -16.83
CA GLU A 33 -8.62 -25.11 -16.34
C GLU A 33 -8.46 -24.74 -14.86
N ASP A 34 -8.74 -23.47 -14.55
CA ASP A 34 -8.82 -22.86 -13.22
C ASP A 34 -7.56 -22.38 -12.48
N ASN A 35 -6.53 -21.92 -13.19
CA ASN A 35 -5.71 -20.80 -12.69
C ASN A 35 -6.37 -19.45 -13.02
N LYS A 36 -7.68 -19.35 -12.82
CA LYS A 36 -8.36 -18.06 -12.75
C LYS A 36 -7.85 -17.42 -11.47
N ILE A 37 -6.89 -16.49 -11.58
CA ILE A 37 -6.35 -15.75 -10.43
C ILE A 37 -7.54 -15.10 -9.73
N GLN A 38 -7.99 -15.78 -8.67
CA GLN A 38 -9.26 -15.51 -8.05
C GLN A 38 -9.15 -14.12 -7.43
N PHE A 39 -10.00 -13.19 -7.88
CA PHE A 39 -10.05 -11.82 -7.39
C PHE A 39 -10.05 -11.84 -5.85
N ARG A 40 -8.89 -11.53 -5.26
CA ARG A 40 -8.72 -11.59 -3.82
C ARG A 40 -9.02 -10.22 -3.28
N THR A 41 -10.23 -10.07 -2.75
CA THR A 41 -10.65 -8.86 -2.04
C THR A 41 -9.57 -8.45 -1.04
N ILE A 42 -9.25 -7.15 -0.97
CA ILE A 42 -8.23 -6.68 -0.04
C ILE A 42 -8.80 -6.80 1.38
N PRO A 43 -8.28 -7.72 2.23
CA PRO A 43 -8.79 -7.91 3.57
C PRO A 43 -8.45 -6.70 4.47
N THR A 44 -7.71 -5.70 4.00
CA THR A 44 -7.36 -4.52 4.83
C THR A 44 -8.57 -3.62 5.10
N THR A 45 -9.72 -3.82 4.44
CA THR A 45 -10.92 -3.00 4.65
C THR A 45 -11.41 -3.05 6.10
N TRP A 46 -11.45 -4.23 6.74
CA TRP A 46 -11.87 -4.35 8.13
C TRP A 46 -10.91 -3.65 9.10
N ALA A 47 -9.61 -3.69 8.81
CA ALA A 47 -8.57 -3.06 9.62
C ALA A 47 -8.64 -1.52 9.56
N ILE A 48 -9.04 -0.95 8.42
CA ILE A 48 -9.24 0.50 8.29
C ILE A 48 -10.49 0.93 9.06
N ILE A 49 -11.57 0.14 8.94
CA ILE A 49 -12.82 0.40 9.68
C ILE A 49 -12.57 0.32 11.19
N SER A 50 -11.81 -0.68 11.67
CA SER A 50 -11.47 -0.79 13.08
C SER A 50 -10.64 0.39 13.56
N GLN A 51 -9.69 0.89 12.76
CA GLN A 51 -8.93 2.10 13.07
C GLN A 51 -9.83 3.33 13.21
N ILE A 52 -10.77 3.56 12.29
CA ILE A 52 -11.72 4.69 12.36
C ILE A 52 -12.55 4.60 13.65
N ILE A 53 -13.09 3.41 13.95
CA ILE A 53 -13.91 3.19 15.15
C ILE A 53 -13.10 3.47 16.41
N LEU A 54 -11.85 2.98 16.49
CA LEU A 54 -11.00 3.18 17.66
C LEU A 54 -10.72 4.66 17.95
N ILE A 55 -10.45 5.45 16.91
CA ILE A 55 -10.15 6.89 17.08
C ILE A 55 -11.41 7.65 17.50
N ILE A 56 -12.57 7.35 16.89
CA ILE A 56 -13.85 7.97 17.27
C ILE A 56 -14.23 7.60 18.71
N LEU A 57 -14.08 6.32 19.07
CA LEU A 57 -14.37 5.85 20.42
C LEU A 57 -13.47 6.54 21.45
N PHE A 58 -12.18 6.67 21.15
CA PHE A 58 -11.25 7.37 22.03
C PHE A 58 -11.61 8.85 22.18
N GLU A 59 -11.98 9.53 21.10
CA GLU A 59 -12.43 10.92 21.17
C GLU A 59 -13.62 11.05 22.13
N ILE A 60 -14.63 10.18 22.00
CA ILE A 60 -15.78 10.16 22.92
C ILE A 60 -15.32 9.95 24.37
N LEU A 61 -14.39 9.01 24.62
CA LEU A 61 -13.86 8.76 25.95
C LEU A 61 -13.15 10.00 26.56
N THR A 62 -12.50 10.84 25.74
CA THR A 62 -11.84 12.06 26.23
C THR A 62 -12.80 13.11 26.78
N PHE A 63 -14.07 13.11 26.34
CA PHE A 63 -15.13 13.98 26.85
C PHE A 63 -15.95 13.31 27.96
N VAL A 64 -16.21 12.01 27.84
CA VAL A 64 -17.01 11.23 28.80
C VAL A 64 -16.27 11.07 30.12
N ILE A 65 -14.98 10.67 30.11
CA ILE A 65 -14.25 10.39 31.35
C ILE A 65 -14.26 11.60 32.30
N PRO A 66 -13.90 12.83 31.88
CA PRO A 66 -13.96 14.00 32.76
C PRO A 66 -15.38 14.35 33.24
N ALA A 67 -16.42 14.04 32.46
CA ALA A 67 -17.81 14.35 32.81
C ALA A 67 -18.37 13.43 33.91
N TYR A 68 -17.93 12.16 33.95
CA TYR A 68 -18.39 11.17 34.92
C TYR A 68 -17.41 10.94 36.08
N TYR A 69 -16.19 11.47 35.98
CA TYR A 69 -15.20 11.33 37.04
C TYR A 69 -15.54 12.25 38.22
N CYS A 70 -16.11 11.65 39.27
CA CYS A 70 -16.36 12.35 40.53
C CYS A 70 -15.06 12.46 41.33
N GLN A 71 -14.51 13.68 41.38
CA GLN A 71 -13.27 13.97 42.10
C GLN A 71 -13.38 13.77 43.62
N GLU A 72 -14.60 13.79 44.18
CA GLU A 72 -14.87 13.57 45.61
C GLU A 72 -15.01 12.08 45.98
N CYS A 73 -15.27 11.19 45.02
CA CYS A 73 -15.44 9.75 45.26
C CYS A 73 -14.15 8.93 45.08
N ALA A 74 -13.09 9.52 44.53
CA ALA A 74 -11.87 8.82 44.20
C ALA A 74 -10.93 8.73 45.42
N THR A 75 -10.95 7.58 46.11
CA THR A 75 -9.96 7.20 47.14
C THR A 75 -8.58 6.87 46.58
N SER A 76 -8.40 6.97 45.25
CA SER A 76 -7.18 6.64 44.51
C SER A 76 -6.51 7.90 43.96
N HIS A 77 -5.19 8.03 44.12
CA HIS A 77 -4.33 9.12 43.63
C HIS A 77 -4.25 9.24 42.08
N THR A 78 -5.05 8.50 41.32
CA THR A 78 -5.02 8.50 39.85
C THR A 78 -5.81 9.67 39.27
N SER A 79 -5.11 10.71 38.81
CA SER A 79 -5.72 11.85 38.13
C SER A 79 -6.38 11.45 36.79
N VAL A 80 -7.46 12.15 36.40
CA VAL A 80 -8.12 12.01 35.08
C VAL A 80 -7.12 12.16 33.94
N VAL A 81 -6.17 13.08 34.09
CA VAL A 81 -5.08 13.34 33.13
C VAL A 81 -4.23 12.08 32.92
N SER A 82 -3.85 11.38 33.99
CA SER A 82 -3.08 10.13 33.89
C SER A 82 -3.83 9.02 33.15
N VAL A 83 -5.13 8.86 33.42
CA VAL A 83 -5.97 7.87 32.74
C VAL A 83 -6.07 8.17 31.24
N LEU A 84 -6.26 9.44 30.88
CA LEU A 84 -6.29 9.88 29.48
C LEU A 84 -4.95 9.64 28.77
N ILE A 85 -3.81 9.91 29.42
CA ILE A 85 -2.49 9.67 28.84
C ILE A 85 -2.23 8.17 28.61
N TYR A 86 -2.58 7.30 29.57
CA TYR A 86 -2.39 5.86 29.42
C TYR A 86 -3.28 5.27 28.32
N SER A 87 -4.57 5.64 28.31
CA SER A 87 -5.49 5.21 27.24
C SER A 87 -5.05 5.71 25.87
N ARG A 88 -4.51 6.93 25.80
CA ARG A 88 -3.92 7.51 24.58
C ARG A 88 -2.73 6.70 24.08
N PHE A 89 -1.83 6.30 24.97
CA PHE A 89 -0.68 5.46 24.63
C PHE A 89 -1.12 4.09 24.12
N ILE A 90 -2.11 3.46 24.76
CA ILE A 90 -2.68 2.18 24.32
C ILE A 90 -3.28 2.32 22.93
N LEU A 91 -4.07 3.36 22.67
CA LEU A 91 -4.61 3.63 21.34
C LEU A 91 -3.49 3.75 20.29
N TRP A 92 -2.44 4.52 20.58
CA TRP A 92 -1.32 4.69 19.66
C TRP A 92 -0.64 3.35 19.33
N CYS A 93 -0.41 2.49 20.34
CA CYS A 93 0.11 1.14 20.14
C CYS A 93 -0.79 0.31 19.22
N LEU A 94 -2.11 0.31 19.46
CA LEU A 94 -3.08 -0.39 18.60
C LEU A 94 -3.04 0.14 17.17
N MET A 95 -3.01 1.46 17.00
CA MET A 95 -2.92 2.10 15.68
C MET A 95 -1.67 1.70 14.92
N LEU A 96 -0.53 1.60 15.60
CA LEU A 96 0.72 1.10 15.01
C LEU A 96 0.63 -0.37 14.61
N ILE A 97 0.04 -1.23 15.45
CA ILE A 97 -0.15 -2.65 15.14
C ILE A 97 -1.00 -2.80 13.87
N PHE A 98 -2.13 -2.08 13.79
CA PHE A 98 -2.96 -2.09 12.58
C PHE A 98 -2.22 -1.53 11.36
N ALA A 99 -1.45 -0.44 11.52
CA ALA A 99 -0.66 0.12 10.43
C ALA A 99 0.40 -0.86 9.91
N ARG A 100 1.07 -1.59 10.82
CA ARG A 100 2.02 -2.66 10.46
C ARG A 100 1.32 -3.83 9.78
N TYR A 101 0.18 -4.27 10.30
CA TYR A 101 -0.61 -5.33 9.67
C TYR A 101 -1.01 -4.96 8.24
N VAL A 102 -1.57 -3.75 8.05
CA VAL A 102 -1.94 -3.23 6.73
C VAL A 102 -0.71 -3.13 5.83
N HIS A 103 0.43 -2.67 6.35
CA HIS A 103 1.68 -2.62 5.58
C HIS A 103 2.15 -4.00 5.12
N CYS A 104 2.17 -5.01 5.99
CA CYS A 104 2.56 -6.38 5.63
C CYS A 104 1.61 -6.97 4.58
N GLN A 105 0.30 -6.76 4.73
CA GLN A 105 -0.67 -7.20 3.73
C GLN A 105 -0.42 -6.52 2.38
N HIS A 106 -0.20 -5.20 2.36
CA HIS A 106 0.13 -4.48 1.13
C HIS A 106 1.45 -4.92 0.51
N SER A 107 2.47 -5.25 1.31
CA SER A 107 3.72 -5.83 0.78
C SER A 107 3.48 -7.17 0.10
N LYS A 108 2.57 -7.99 0.64
CA LYS A 108 2.16 -9.25 0.02
C LYS A 108 1.35 -9.04 -1.26
N PHE A 109 0.48 -8.03 -1.30
CA PHE A 109 -0.23 -7.65 -2.53
C PHE A 109 0.70 -7.03 -3.58
N ARG A 110 1.74 -6.32 -3.17
CA ARG A 110 2.75 -5.77 -4.08
C ARG A 110 3.45 -6.86 -4.87
N ARG A 111 3.83 -7.97 -4.20
CA ARG A 111 4.42 -9.17 -4.86
C ARG A 111 3.45 -9.85 -5.84
N ASN A 112 2.15 -9.56 -5.75
CA ASN A 112 1.13 -10.10 -6.64
C ASN A 112 0.79 -9.15 -7.82
N GLY A 113 1.55 -8.07 -8.04
CA GLY A 113 1.42 -7.22 -9.23
C GLY A 113 0.37 -6.10 -9.14
N TYR A 114 0.08 -5.55 -7.95
CA TYR A 114 -0.85 -4.42 -7.76
C TYR A 114 -0.11 -3.10 -7.44
N LEU A 115 0.78 -2.67 -8.35
CA LEU A 115 1.70 -1.54 -8.12
C LEU A 115 0.99 -0.18 -8.20
N ASP A 116 0.04 0.00 -9.13
CA ASP A 116 -0.61 1.30 -9.31
C ASP A 116 -1.55 1.65 -8.14
N PHE A 117 -2.20 0.64 -7.55
CA PHE A 117 -2.97 0.81 -6.33
C PHE A 117 -2.08 1.20 -5.14
N TYR A 118 -0.91 0.57 -5.03
CA TYR A 118 0.06 0.84 -3.97
C TYR A 118 0.55 2.30 -4.02
N LEU A 119 0.95 2.79 -5.20
CA LEU A 119 1.46 4.16 -5.36
C LEU A 119 0.41 5.23 -5.05
N GLN A 120 -0.86 5.00 -5.43
CA GLN A 120 -1.95 5.93 -5.13
C GLN A 120 -2.33 5.97 -3.65
N THR A 121 -2.12 4.87 -2.90
CA THR A 121 -2.57 4.76 -1.51
C THR A 121 -1.46 4.95 -0.47
N HIS A 122 -0.19 4.89 -0.88
CA HIS A 122 0.97 5.00 -0.02
C HIS A 122 0.97 6.29 0.83
N PHE A 123 0.79 7.45 0.19
CA PHE A 123 0.78 8.75 0.89
C PHE A 123 -0.43 8.90 1.81
N VAL A 124 -1.63 8.53 1.34
CA VAL A 124 -2.87 8.65 2.12
C VAL A 124 -2.82 7.79 3.40
N ARG A 125 -2.15 6.62 3.35
CA ARG A 125 -1.98 5.73 4.50
C ARG A 125 -1.02 6.29 5.56
N GLN A 126 -0.01 7.06 5.15
CA GLN A 126 1.02 7.56 6.07
C GLN A 126 0.54 8.77 6.89
N VAL A 127 -0.33 9.61 6.30
CA VAL A 127 -0.81 10.85 6.93
C VAL A 127 -1.40 10.63 8.32
N PRO A 128 -2.34 9.70 8.55
CA PRO A 128 -2.93 9.52 9.89
C PRO A 128 -1.94 9.03 10.94
N VAL A 129 -1.05 8.09 10.58
CA VAL A 129 -0.07 7.54 11.52
C VAL A 129 0.93 8.61 11.93
N PHE A 130 1.34 9.44 10.97
CA PHE A 130 2.21 10.58 11.24
C PHE A 130 1.53 11.63 12.11
N ALA A 131 0.27 11.97 11.82
CA ALA A 131 -0.51 12.93 12.59
C ALA A 131 -0.68 12.50 14.06
N ILE A 132 -1.07 11.24 14.31
CA ILE A 132 -1.24 10.71 15.67
C ILE A 132 0.10 10.69 16.44
N THR A 133 1.20 10.33 15.76
CA THR A 133 2.53 10.30 16.39
C THR A 133 3.03 11.72 16.70
N ALA A 134 2.86 12.65 15.75
CA ALA A 134 3.22 14.05 15.94
C ALA A 134 2.44 14.68 17.09
N GLY A 135 1.13 14.43 17.17
CA GLY A 135 0.31 14.95 18.26
C GLY A 135 0.64 14.31 19.62
N ASN A 136 1.02 13.03 19.68
CA ASN A 136 1.59 12.44 20.89
C ASN A 136 2.90 13.12 21.32
N SER A 137 3.80 13.42 20.38
CA SER A 137 5.05 14.14 20.68
C SER A 137 4.77 15.56 21.20
N ILE A 138 3.87 16.29 20.55
CA ILE A 138 3.44 17.63 20.97
C ILE A 138 2.83 17.58 22.37
N LEU A 139 1.99 16.60 22.64
CA LEU A 139 1.35 16.42 23.94
C LEU A 139 2.38 16.14 25.05
N MET A 140 3.38 15.29 24.79
CA MET A 140 4.44 15.02 25.76
C MET A 140 5.24 16.28 26.09
N VAL A 141 5.60 17.07 25.09
CA VAL A 141 6.28 18.36 25.30
C VAL A 141 5.39 19.31 26.10
N ALA A 142 4.10 19.42 25.75
CA ALA A 142 3.16 20.27 26.46
C ALA A 142 3.02 19.88 27.94
N ILE A 143 2.94 18.59 28.26
CA ILE A 143 2.82 18.11 29.64
C ILE A 143 4.11 18.41 30.44
N VAL A 144 5.29 18.17 29.87
CA VAL A 144 6.57 18.45 30.54
C VAL A 144 6.74 19.95 30.79
N LEU A 145 6.45 20.79 29.80
CA LEU A 145 6.47 22.24 29.99
C LEU A 145 5.50 22.70 31.08
N MET A 146 4.31 22.11 31.14
CA MET A 146 3.35 22.44 32.20
C MET A 146 3.84 21.97 33.58
N ALA A 147 4.52 20.83 33.68
CA ALA A 147 5.09 20.35 34.94
C ALA A 147 6.25 21.23 35.43
N ASP A 148 7.15 21.63 34.52
CA ASP A 148 8.35 22.40 34.88
C ASP A 148 8.03 23.87 35.19
N TYR A 149 7.11 24.49 34.45
CA TYR A 149 6.81 25.92 34.56
C TYR A 149 5.58 26.25 35.42
N CYS A 150 4.63 25.32 35.60
CA CYS A 150 3.45 25.51 36.46
C CYS A 150 3.51 24.66 37.75
N GLY A 151 4.71 24.39 38.29
CA GLY A 151 4.88 23.82 39.63
C GLY A 151 4.54 24.81 40.77
N GLU A 152 4.53 24.33 42.02
CA GLU A 152 4.13 25.11 43.22
C GLU A 152 4.85 26.46 43.41
N SER A 153 5.96 26.70 42.70
CA SER A 153 6.76 27.92 42.80
C SER A 153 6.18 29.15 42.05
N PHE A 154 5.20 29.00 41.15
CA PHE A 154 4.69 30.12 40.34
C PHE A 154 3.14 30.20 40.30
N PRO A 155 2.50 30.96 41.21
CA PRO A 155 1.05 31.12 41.27
C PRO A 155 0.44 31.87 40.07
N MET A 156 1.24 32.42 39.15
CA MET A 156 0.73 33.10 37.95
C MET A 156 -0.01 32.17 36.99
N CYS A 157 0.31 30.87 36.94
CA CYS A 157 -0.44 29.90 36.11
C CYS A 157 -1.89 29.74 36.58
N GLN A 158 -2.18 29.84 37.89
CA GLN A 158 -3.54 29.68 38.41
C GLN A 158 -4.43 30.92 38.15
N ALA A 159 -3.84 32.11 38.04
CA ALA A 159 -4.60 33.36 37.92
C ALA A 159 -4.95 33.77 36.48
N HIS A 160 -4.18 33.31 35.48
CA HIS A 160 -4.34 33.76 34.08
C HIS A 160 -4.71 32.63 33.09
N VAL A 161 -4.72 31.37 33.52
CA VAL A 161 -5.01 30.23 32.63
C VAL A 161 -6.38 29.64 32.96
N TYR A 162 -7.40 30.01 32.21
CA TYR A 162 -8.75 29.42 32.30
C TYR A 162 -8.78 27.93 31.87
N LEU A 163 -7.71 27.42 31.25
CA LEU A 163 -7.63 26.06 30.74
C LEU A 163 -6.97 25.11 31.75
N LYS A 164 -7.77 24.21 32.32
CA LYS A 164 -7.27 23.02 33.05
C LYS A 164 -6.42 22.11 32.14
N PRO A 165 -5.44 21.36 32.67
CA PRO A 165 -4.59 20.43 31.91
C PRO A 165 -5.35 19.45 31.00
N GLN A 166 -6.54 19.02 31.41
CA GLN A 166 -7.43 18.16 30.63
C GLN A 166 -7.84 18.75 29.27
N HIS A 167 -8.00 20.08 29.18
CA HIS A 167 -8.48 20.74 27.97
C HIS A 167 -7.42 20.75 26.88
N TYR A 168 -6.13 20.74 27.25
CA TYR A 168 -5.04 20.61 26.28
C TYR A 168 -5.05 19.24 25.60
N ILE A 169 -5.32 18.16 26.36
CA ILE A 169 -5.47 16.82 25.80
C ILE A 169 -6.65 16.76 24.83
N GLN A 170 -7.79 17.34 25.22
CA GLN A 170 -8.98 17.41 24.37
C GLN A 170 -8.72 18.21 23.08
N MET A 171 -8.13 19.41 23.17
CA MET A 171 -7.83 20.23 21.99
C MET A 171 -6.88 19.54 21.01
N ILE A 172 -5.81 18.93 21.52
CA ILE A 172 -4.84 18.21 20.68
C ILE A 172 -5.53 16.99 20.03
N SER A 173 -6.29 16.20 20.79
CA SER A 173 -7.03 15.03 20.28
C SER A 173 -8.03 15.41 19.18
N SER A 174 -8.83 16.46 19.39
CA SER A 174 -9.80 16.93 18.40
C SER A 174 -9.14 17.46 17.12
N LEU A 175 -8.00 18.15 17.25
CA LEU A 175 -7.23 18.62 16.10
C LEU A 175 -6.68 17.45 15.29
N GLU A 176 -6.09 16.46 15.95
CA GLU A 176 -5.59 15.25 15.29
C GLU A 176 -6.70 14.48 14.57
N LEU A 177 -7.88 14.34 15.19
CA LEU A 177 -9.03 13.69 14.58
C LEU A 177 -9.46 14.42 13.31
N THR A 178 -9.51 15.75 13.35
CA THR A 178 -9.89 16.58 12.21
C THR A 178 -8.95 16.39 11.01
N ILE A 179 -7.66 16.16 11.26
CA ILE A 179 -6.66 15.91 10.22
C ILE A 179 -6.69 14.45 9.75
N SER A 180 -6.81 13.51 10.69
CA SER A 180 -6.66 12.06 10.43
C SER A 180 -7.91 11.44 9.82
N LEU A 181 -9.10 11.88 10.24
CA LEU A 181 -10.38 11.29 9.82
C LEU A 181 -10.63 11.43 8.31
N PRO A 182 -10.43 12.60 7.68
CA PRO A 182 -10.58 12.73 6.23
C PRO A 182 -9.63 11.80 5.47
N ALA A 183 -8.38 11.66 5.93
CA ALA A 183 -7.40 10.77 5.31
C ALA A 183 -7.83 9.30 5.40
N PHE A 184 -8.35 8.85 6.56
CA PHE A 184 -8.92 7.50 6.68
C PHE A 184 -10.14 7.29 5.79
N ILE A 185 -11.04 8.27 5.68
CA ILE A 185 -12.23 8.18 4.81
C ILE A 185 -11.81 8.09 3.35
N LEU A 186 -10.89 8.95 2.90
CA LEU A 186 -10.36 8.90 1.53
C LEU A 186 -9.71 7.56 1.23
N TYR A 187 -8.92 7.03 2.18
CA TYR A 187 -8.32 5.70 2.03
C TYR A 187 -9.38 4.60 1.93
N LEU A 188 -10.40 4.64 2.80
CA LEU A 188 -11.51 3.69 2.77
C LEU A 188 -12.26 3.72 1.44
N ILE A 189 -12.58 4.91 0.92
CA ILE A 189 -13.23 5.07 -0.39
C ILE A 189 -12.37 4.43 -1.50
N LYS A 190 -11.05 4.66 -1.49
CA LYS A 190 -10.14 4.05 -2.47
C LYS A 190 -10.13 2.53 -2.37
N THR A 191 -10.09 1.97 -1.16
CA THR A 191 -10.14 0.52 -0.94
C THR A 191 -11.49 -0.08 -1.35
N LEU A 192 -12.60 0.58 -1.04
CA LEU A 192 -13.94 0.15 -1.44
C LEU A 192 -14.16 0.24 -2.95
N GLN A 193 -13.66 1.30 -3.58
CA GLN A 193 -13.71 1.46 -5.04
C GLN A 193 -12.91 0.34 -5.74
N PHE A 194 -11.75 -0.01 -5.19
CA PHE A 194 -10.96 -1.14 -5.67
C PHE A 194 -11.70 -2.47 -5.48
N ASN A 195 -12.26 -2.70 -4.29
CA ASN A 195 -13.00 -3.92 -3.98
C ASN A 195 -14.27 -4.08 -4.85
N LYS A 196 -14.99 -2.98 -5.10
CA LYS A 196 -16.19 -2.94 -5.94
C LYS A 196 -15.89 -3.16 -7.42
N ARG A 197 -14.75 -2.67 -7.90
CA ARG A 197 -14.37 -2.79 -9.31
C ARG A 197 -13.84 -4.16 -9.68
N ALA A 198 -13.67 -5.07 -8.72
CA ALA A 198 -13.13 -6.40 -8.94
C ALA A 198 -11.86 -6.38 -9.81
N LEU A 199 -11.01 -5.36 -9.65
CA LEU A 199 -9.85 -5.15 -10.53
C LEU A 199 -8.91 -6.34 -10.35
N GLY A 200 -8.72 -7.12 -11.40
CA GLY A 200 -7.69 -8.16 -11.46
C GLY A 200 -6.28 -7.55 -11.37
N PRO A 201 -5.25 -8.41 -11.30
CA PRO A 201 -3.85 -7.97 -11.23
C PRO A 201 -3.50 -7.00 -12.37
N ASP A 202 -2.67 -5.96 -12.10
CA ASP A 202 -2.29 -4.97 -13.12
C ASP A 202 -1.61 -5.64 -14.34
N VAL A 203 -0.93 -6.78 -14.11
CA VAL A 203 -0.32 -7.63 -15.15
C VAL A 203 -1.35 -8.22 -16.11
N GLU A 204 -2.49 -8.72 -15.63
CA GLU A 204 -3.53 -9.28 -16.51
C GLU A 204 -4.28 -8.20 -17.31
N GLN A 205 -4.41 -6.99 -16.76
CA GLN A 205 -4.95 -5.86 -17.53
C GLN A 205 -4.00 -5.45 -18.66
N ASN A 206 -2.70 -5.42 -18.39
CA ASN A 206 -1.73 -5.08 -19.41
C ASN A 206 -1.58 -6.21 -20.44
N GLU A 207 -1.56 -7.47 -20.01
CA GLU A 207 -1.53 -8.63 -20.90
C GLU A 207 -2.82 -8.78 -21.72
N SER A 208 -4.00 -8.51 -21.17
CA SER A 208 -5.25 -8.53 -21.95
C SER A 208 -5.29 -7.41 -23.00
N VAL A 209 -4.78 -6.22 -22.69
CA VAL A 209 -4.62 -5.13 -23.67
C VAL A 209 -3.55 -5.47 -24.71
N ILE A 210 -2.43 -6.06 -24.29
CA ILE A 210 -1.35 -6.48 -25.21
C ILE A 210 -1.82 -7.63 -26.11
N ASN A 211 -2.52 -8.64 -25.57
CA ASN A 211 -3.10 -9.74 -26.33
C ASN A 211 -4.19 -9.24 -27.30
N PHE A 212 -4.98 -8.25 -26.89
CA PHE A 212 -5.95 -7.60 -27.78
C PHE A 212 -5.27 -6.81 -28.91
N LEU A 213 -4.13 -6.18 -28.64
CA LEU A 213 -3.41 -5.36 -29.62
C LEU A 213 -2.48 -6.17 -30.55
N TYR A 214 -1.92 -7.28 -30.08
CA TYR A 214 -0.86 -8.01 -30.80
C TYR A 214 -1.24 -9.42 -31.25
N GLY A 215 -2.40 -9.96 -30.85
CA GLY A 215 -2.75 -11.35 -31.14
C GLY A 215 -1.89 -12.33 -30.33
N GLN A 216 -2.42 -13.52 -30.05
CA GLN A 216 -1.83 -14.52 -29.13
C GLN A 216 -0.35 -14.79 -29.40
N VAL A 217 0.54 -14.19 -28.60
CA VAL A 217 1.94 -14.60 -28.47
C VAL A 217 2.01 -15.46 -27.21
N PRO A 218 2.35 -16.75 -27.29
CA PRO A 218 2.42 -17.61 -26.11
C PRO A 218 3.61 -17.18 -25.24
N SER A 219 3.30 -16.75 -24.02
CA SER A 219 4.26 -16.36 -22.99
C SER A 219 5.06 -17.59 -22.54
N THR A 220 6.26 -17.75 -23.07
CA THR A 220 7.24 -18.76 -22.64
C THR A 220 8.09 -18.16 -21.53
N ASP A 221 7.62 -18.25 -20.28
CA ASP A 221 8.36 -17.76 -19.12
C ASP A 221 9.33 -18.85 -18.63
N ILE A 222 10.58 -18.79 -19.09
CA ILE A 222 11.68 -19.65 -18.65
C ILE A 222 12.66 -18.77 -17.85
N GLY A 223 12.66 -18.88 -16.52
CA GLY A 223 13.62 -18.17 -15.69
C GLY A 223 13.58 -18.55 -14.21
N PHE A 224 14.74 -18.86 -13.65
CA PHE A 224 14.93 -19.15 -12.22
C PHE A 224 14.67 -17.89 -11.39
N ARG A 225 13.64 -17.94 -10.52
CA ARG A 225 13.10 -16.81 -9.76
C ARG A 225 13.76 -16.72 -8.37
N ASP A 226 14.76 -15.87 -8.25
CA ASP A 226 15.20 -15.39 -6.93
C ASP A 226 14.31 -14.18 -6.56
N GLU A 227 13.13 -14.46 -5.99
CA GLU A 227 12.00 -13.50 -5.87
C GLU A 227 12.43 -12.15 -5.30
N ASP A 228 13.20 -12.13 -4.21
CA ASP A 228 13.45 -10.87 -3.49
C ASP A 228 14.40 -9.91 -4.22
N ARG A 229 15.33 -10.42 -5.05
CA ARG A 229 16.27 -9.57 -5.80
C ARG A 229 15.75 -9.20 -7.18
N LEU A 230 14.95 -10.06 -7.80
CA LEU A 230 14.29 -9.77 -9.06
C LEU A 230 13.18 -8.73 -8.87
N ASP A 231 12.42 -8.82 -7.77
CA ASP A 231 11.34 -7.88 -7.45
C ASP A 231 11.86 -6.43 -7.30
N ASP A 232 12.98 -6.22 -6.59
CA ASP A 232 13.59 -4.90 -6.42
C ASP A 232 14.13 -4.30 -7.74
N VAL A 233 14.64 -5.15 -8.64
CA VAL A 233 15.14 -4.73 -9.96
C VAL A 233 13.98 -4.43 -10.90
N LEU A 234 12.93 -5.26 -10.88
CA LEU A 234 11.70 -5.05 -11.63
C LEU A 234 10.96 -3.80 -11.15
N GLU A 235 10.94 -3.51 -9.85
CA GLU A 235 10.37 -2.29 -9.26
C GLU A 235 11.04 -1.03 -9.84
N LYS A 236 12.38 -1.01 -9.84
CA LYS A 236 13.14 0.10 -10.43
C LYS A 236 12.95 0.23 -11.94
N GLN A 237 12.79 -0.89 -12.64
CA GLN A 237 12.54 -0.88 -14.08
C GLN A 237 11.12 -0.39 -14.42
N ALA A 238 10.11 -0.78 -13.64
CA ALA A 238 8.74 -0.32 -13.82
C ALA A 238 8.60 1.20 -13.61
N ASP A 239 9.24 1.73 -12.56
CA ASP A 239 9.29 3.17 -12.31
C ASP A 239 9.99 3.92 -13.45
N LEU A 240 11.10 3.38 -13.97
CA LEU A 240 11.83 3.97 -15.09
C LEU A 240 10.99 3.95 -16.38
N ILE A 241 10.33 2.85 -16.70
CA ILE A 241 9.45 2.75 -17.88
C ILE A 241 8.32 3.76 -17.78
N ARG A 242 7.72 3.92 -16.60
CA ARG A 242 6.65 4.89 -16.38
C ARG A 242 7.13 6.33 -16.52
N TYR A 243 8.28 6.64 -15.93
CA TYR A 243 8.95 7.93 -16.10
C TYR A 243 9.24 8.23 -17.58
N LEU A 244 9.78 7.26 -18.32
CA LEU A 244 10.06 7.39 -19.75
C LEU A 244 8.78 7.57 -20.57
N ARG A 245 7.70 6.87 -20.23
CA ARG A 245 6.41 7.00 -20.91
C ARG A 245 5.80 8.38 -20.70
N GLU A 246 5.86 8.90 -19.49
CA GLU A 246 5.39 10.26 -19.16
C GLU A 246 6.26 11.33 -19.85
N HIS A 247 7.57 11.12 -19.87
CA HIS A 247 8.51 12.00 -20.57
C HIS A 247 8.27 12.01 -22.09
N ASN A 248 8.09 10.84 -22.71
CA ASN A 248 7.76 10.72 -24.14
C ASN A 248 6.39 11.33 -24.47
N ALA A 249 5.38 11.16 -23.61
CA ALA A 249 4.09 11.80 -23.79
C ALA A 249 4.19 13.34 -23.74
N LYS A 250 5.00 13.88 -22.81
CA LYS A 250 5.26 15.32 -22.69
C LYS A 250 6.03 15.85 -23.90
N LEU A 251 7.01 15.11 -24.39
CA LEU A 251 7.78 15.47 -25.58
C LEU A 251 6.91 15.41 -26.84
N GLY A 252 6.06 14.39 -26.97
CA GLY A 252 5.08 14.27 -28.05
C GLY A 252 4.12 15.46 -28.10
N ARG A 253 3.61 15.92 -26.95
CA ARG A 253 2.78 17.14 -26.87
C ARG A 253 3.53 18.37 -27.36
N LYS A 254 4.78 18.58 -26.92
CA LYS A 254 5.61 19.71 -27.39
C LYS A 254 5.84 19.70 -28.90
N ILE A 255 6.08 18.52 -29.48
CA ILE A 255 6.27 18.39 -30.94
C ILE A 255 4.98 18.77 -31.67
N ILE A 256 3.82 18.33 -31.19
CA ILE A 256 2.52 18.67 -31.77
C ILE A 256 2.28 20.18 -31.70
N ASP A 257 2.54 20.80 -30.55
CA ASP A 257 2.40 22.24 -30.35
C ASP A 257 3.30 23.02 -31.32
N LEU A 258 4.59 22.69 -31.39
CA LEU A 258 5.54 23.34 -32.31
C LEU A 258 5.15 23.15 -33.78
N ASN A 259 4.68 21.98 -34.18
CA ASN A 259 4.20 21.75 -35.55
C ASN A 259 2.95 22.57 -35.87
N SER A 260 2.07 22.78 -34.88
CA SER A 260 0.89 23.62 -35.04
C SER A 260 1.26 25.08 -35.25
N GLU A 261 2.22 25.60 -34.46
CA GLU A 261 2.74 26.97 -34.60
C GLU A 261 3.44 27.18 -35.94
N LEU A 262 4.23 26.20 -36.38
CA LEU A 262 4.94 26.25 -37.67
C LEU A 262 3.96 26.27 -38.84
N LYS A 263 2.89 25.47 -38.79
CA LYS A 263 1.81 25.52 -39.81
C LYS A 263 1.11 26.86 -39.84
N ILE A 264 0.79 27.44 -38.67
CA ILE A 264 0.15 28.77 -38.58
C ILE A 264 1.08 29.85 -39.14
N CYS A 265 2.36 29.82 -38.80
CA CYS A 265 3.37 30.75 -39.31
C CYS A 265 3.53 30.63 -40.83
N LYS A 266 3.57 29.40 -41.36
CA LYS A 266 3.64 29.14 -42.80
C LYS A 266 2.40 29.65 -43.53
N MET A 267 1.21 29.48 -42.97
CA MET A 267 -0.03 30.01 -43.57
C MET A 267 -0.09 31.55 -43.52
N ARG A 268 0.43 32.18 -42.46
CA ARG A 268 0.54 33.64 -42.37
C ARG A 268 1.48 34.21 -43.43
N ASN A 269 2.67 33.61 -43.61
CA ASN A 269 3.63 34.06 -44.61
C ASN A 269 3.11 33.90 -46.06
N LEU A 270 2.21 32.95 -46.31
CA LEU A 270 1.56 32.78 -47.61
C LEU A 270 0.40 33.76 -47.85
N ALA A 271 -0.15 34.38 -46.79
CA ALA A 271 -1.21 35.38 -46.91
C ALA A 271 -0.66 36.82 -47.07
N GLU A 272 0.61 37.04 -46.72
CA GLU A 272 1.31 38.33 -46.82
C GLU A 272 2.16 38.47 -48.09
N ALA A 273 2.26 37.42 -48.92
CA ALA A 273 2.96 37.39 -50.21
C ALA A 273 1.98 37.40 -51.38
#